data_AF-A0A2S8PNW1-F1
#
_entry.id   AF-A0A2S8PNW1-F1
#
_cell.length_a   1.000
_cell.length_b   1.000
_cell.length_c   1.000
_cell.angle_alpha   90.00
_cell.angle_beta   90.00
_cell.angle_gamma   90.00
#
_symmetry.space_group_name_H-M   'P 1'
#
loop_
_entity.id
_entity.type
_entity.pdbx_description
1 polymer ?
#
loop_
_entity_poly.entity_id
_entity_poly.type
_entity_poly.pdbx_seq_one_letter_code
_entity_poly.pdbx_strand_id
1 'polypeptide(L)'
;MSFIKQLWKAMLKDESKSQEAIVTPYTENNERPSLQHTLEQFDDCADLVHRAYPKLQVDIVYFSPMMDMDKLTRDVLTPIMQAGEDEVSDLLEQSQFSKNEDSKQIIKGILSGRAAIFYGQSAYLVDVFGPESRAVTQSETETVITGPHDADRNTLLQQAARHLESRAEE
;
A
#
# COMPACT_ATOMS: atom_id res chain seq x y z
N MET A 1 -37.76 29.41 -5.62
CA MET A 1 -37.48 28.94 -7.00
C MET A 1 -37.16 30.07 -7.99
N SER A 2 -36.36 31.10 -7.67
CA SER A 2 -36.01 32.09 -8.72
C SER A 2 -34.90 33.04 -8.28
N PHE A 3 -33.67 32.55 -8.15
CA PHE A 3 -32.50 33.44 -8.03
C PHE A 3 -31.30 32.92 -8.83
N ILE A 4 -31.21 31.61 -8.98
CA ILE A 4 -30.12 30.93 -9.70
C ILE A 4 -30.18 31.15 -11.23
N LYS A 5 -31.37 31.41 -11.80
CA LYS A 5 -31.51 31.66 -13.25
C LYS A 5 -31.04 33.05 -13.69
N GLN A 6 -31.09 34.06 -12.81
CA GLN A 6 -30.62 35.41 -13.16
C GLN A 6 -29.10 35.54 -13.05
N LEU A 7 -28.49 34.80 -12.11
CA LEU A 7 -27.03 34.77 -11.95
C LEU A 7 -26.32 34.02 -13.10
N TRP A 8 -26.97 32.99 -13.65
CA TRP A 8 -26.47 32.23 -14.79
C TRP A 8 -26.33 33.05 -16.08
N LYS A 9 -27.16 34.09 -16.26
CA LYS A 9 -27.18 34.89 -17.50
C LYS A 9 -26.06 35.95 -17.55
N ALA A 10 -25.50 36.32 -16.40
CA ALA A 10 -24.37 37.24 -16.31
C ALA A 10 -23.01 36.53 -16.47
N MET A 11 -22.95 35.22 -16.21
CA MET A 11 -21.69 34.47 -16.10
C MET A 11 -21.28 33.71 -17.38
N LEU A 12 -22.04 33.86 -18.47
CA LEU A 12 -21.75 33.28 -19.80
C LEU A 12 -21.06 34.28 -20.75
N LYS A 13 -20.66 35.45 -20.25
CA LYS A 13 -20.03 36.50 -21.05
C LYS A 13 -18.68 36.90 -20.44
N ASP A 14 -17.74 35.96 -20.44
CA ASP A 14 -16.33 36.25 -20.68
C ASP A 14 -15.57 34.94 -20.97
N GLU A 15 -15.29 34.70 -22.25
CA GLU A 15 -14.27 33.72 -22.68
C GLU A 15 -12.89 34.28 -22.31
N SER A 16 -12.05 33.50 -21.62
CA SER A 16 -10.58 33.47 -21.84
C SER A 16 -9.86 32.46 -20.94
N LYS A 17 -9.43 31.34 -21.56
CA LYS A 17 -8.20 30.58 -21.31
C LYS A 17 -7.60 30.58 -19.89
N SER A 18 -7.64 29.41 -19.24
CA SER A 18 -6.47 28.53 -19.04
C SER A 18 -6.89 27.33 -18.19
N GLN A 19 -6.33 26.16 -18.50
CA GLN A 19 -6.59 24.90 -17.82
C GLN A 19 -6.17 25.00 -16.34
N GLU A 20 -7.13 25.00 -15.42
CA GLU A 20 -6.91 24.57 -14.05
C GLU A 20 -7.39 23.12 -13.92
N ALA A 21 -6.50 22.26 -13.40
CA ALA A 21 -6.86 20.92 -12.98
C ALA A 21 -8.08 21.00 -12.06
N ILE A 22 -9.06 20.14 -12.31
CA ILE A 22 -10.28 20.05 -11.52
C ILE A 22 -9.89 19.53 -10.14
N VAL A 23 -9.53 20.42 -9.23
CA VAL A 23 -9.46 20.12 -7.80
C VAL A 23 -10.91 20.08 -7.36
N THR A 24 -11.51 18.90 -7.41
CA THR A 24 -12.81 18.68 -6.78
C THR A 24 -12.67 19.12 -5.32
N PRO A 25 -13.51 20.05 -4.82
CA PRO A 25 -13.50 20.38 -3.40
C PRO A 25 -14.03 19.14 -2.67
N TYR A 26 -13.11 18.27 -2.25
CA TYR A 26 -13.43 17.27 -1.24
C TYR A 26 -13.89 18.08 -0.04
N THR A 27 -15.20 18.06 0.20
CA THR A 27 -15.77 18.72 1.37
C THR A 27 -15.05 18.13 2.57
N GLU A 28 -14.31 18.94 3.31
CA GLU A 28 -13.62 18.54 4.53
C GLU A 28 -14.65 18.35 5.64
N ASN A 29 -15.54 17.37 5.46
CA ASN A 29 -16.25 16.80 6.57
C ASN A 29 -15.26 15.85 7.26
N ASN A 30 -14.80 16.24 8.46
CA ASN A 30 -14.12 15.33 9.37
C ASN A 30 -15.16 14.32 9.87
N GLU A 31 -15.49 13.36 9.02
CA GLU A 31 -16.41 12.28 9.37
C GLU A 31 -15.69 11.32 10.30
N ARG A 32 -16.41 10.88 11.34
CA ARG A 32 -15.88 9.90 12.28
C ARG A 32 -15.52 8.61 11.53
N PRO A 33 -14.33 8.03 11.78
CA PRO A 33 -13.93 6.79 11.17
C PRO A 33 -14.87 5.68 11.63
N SER A 34 -15.65 5.16 10.70
CA SER A 34 -16.43 3.94 10.91
C SER A 34 -15.86 2.82 10.05
N LEU A 35 -16.03 1.58 10.53
CA LEU A 35 -15.63 0.39 9.77
C LEU A 35 -16.31 0.39 8.41
N GLN A 36 -17.62 0.63 8.36
CA GLN A 36 -18.39 0.65 7.12
C GLN A 36 -17.87 1.68 6.13
N HIS A 37 -17.66 2.94 6.55
CA HIS A 37 -17.11 3.98 5.68
C HIS A 37 -15.72 3.58 5.16
N THR A 38 -14.88 2.99 6.01
CA THR A 38 -13.55 2.54 5.60
C THR A 38 -13.64 1.45 4.53
N LEU A 39 -14.50 0.45 4.73
CA LEU A 39 -14.72 -0.62 3.76
C LEU A 39 -15.28 -0.08 2.43
N GLU A 40 -16.22 0.85 2.45
CA GLU A 40 -16.77 1.51 1.25
C GLU A 40 -15.70 2.26 0.46
N GLN A 41 -14.75 2.91 1.12
CA GLN A 41 -13.63 3.60 0.45
C GLN A 41 -12.65 2.65 -0.24
N PHE A 42 -12.69 1.36 0.10
CA PHE A 42 -11.82 0.32 -0.43
C PHE A 42 -12.60 -0.81 -1.14
N ASP A 43 -13.87 -0.59 -1.51
CA ASP A 43 -14.77 -1.61 -2.09
C ASP A 43 -14.18 -2.26 -3.36
N ASP A 44 -13.44 -1.49 -4.16
CA ASP A 44 -12.75 -1.95 -5.37
C ASP A 44 -11.32 -2.50 -5.11
N CYS A 45 -10.92 -2.72 -3.85
CA CYS A 45 -9.56 -3.12 -3.48
C CYS A 45 -9.49 -4.55 -2.93
N ALA A 46 -9.10 -5.50 -3.80
CA ALA A 46 -9.03 -6.93 -3.46
C ALA A 46 -7.93 -7.28 -2.42
N ASP A 47 -6.97 -6.39 -2.21
CA ASP A 47 -5.85 -6.61 -1.29
C ASP A 47 -6.17 -6.25 0.17
N LEU A 48 -7.33 -5.60 0.40
CA LEU A 48 -7.77 -5.23 1.74
C LEU A 48 -8.30 -6.47 2.48
N VAL A 49 -7.77 -6.69 3.67
CA VAL A 49 -8.20 -7.76 4.57
C VAL A 49 -8.92 -7.16 5.77
N HIS A 50 -10.13 -7.64 6.02
CA HIS A 50 -10.90 -7.37 7.25
C HIS A 50 -10.96 -8.63 8.11
N ARG A 51 -10.56 -8.52 9.38
CA ARG A 51 -10.68 -9.57 10.39
C ARG A 51 -11.49 -9.08 11.57
N ALA A 52 -12.60 -9.74 11.84
CA ALA A 52 -13.45 -9.47 13.00
C ALA A 52 -13.15 -10.45 14.14
N TYR A 53 -13.08 -9.93 15.37
CA TYR A 53 -12.97 -10.70 16.61
C TYR A 53 -14.18 -10.38 17.50
N PRO A 54 -15.33 -11.03 17.28
CA PRO A 54 -16.59 -10.68 17.95
C PRO A 54 -16.55 -10.80 19.47
N LYS A 55 -15.74 -11.74 20.00
CA LYS A 55 -15.56 -11.95 21.44
C LYS A 55 -14.83 -10.80 22.14
N LEU A 56 -14.09 -10.00 21.37
CA LEU A 56 -13.33 -8.86 21.88
C LEU A 56 -13.91 -7.55 21.35
N GLN A 57 -14.94 -7.61 20.49
CA GLN A 57 -15.54 -6.45 19.81
C GLN A 57 -14.50 -5.60 19.05
N VAL A 58 -13.51 -6.28 18.47
CA VAL A 58 -12.41 -5.67 17.71
C VAL A 58 -12.51 -6.07 16.24
N ASP A 59 -12.39 -5.08 15.36
CA ASP A 59 -12.25 -5.28 13.92
C ASP A 59 -10.91 -4.73 13.45
N ILE A 60 -10.16 -5.52 12.69
CA ILE A 60 -8.84 -5.14 12.19
C ILE A 60 -8.90 -5.11 10.66
N VAL A 61 -8.40 -4.02 10.07
CA VAL A 61 -8.38 -3.77 8.64
C VAL A 61 -6.96 -3.41 8.20
N TYR A 62 -6.43 -4.13 7.21
CA TYR A 62 -5.05 -3.94 6.73
C TYR A 62 -4.85 -4.47 5.30
N PHE A 63 -3.78 -4.03 4.63
CA PHE A 63 -3.36 -4.58 3.32
C PHE A 63 -2.39 -5.73 3.50
N SER A 64 -2.81 -6.98 3.21
CA SER A 64 -1.95 -8.15 3.41
C SER A 64 -0.58 -8.07 2.73
N PRO A 65 -0.42 -7.54 1.50
CA PRO A 65 0.88 -7.52 0.81
C PRO A 65 1.89 -6.50 1.39
N MET A 66 1.44 -5.58 2.24
CA MET A 66 2.27 -4.49 2.79
C MET A 66 2.67 -4.72 4.26
N MET A 67 2.12 -5.76 4.89
CA MET A 67 2.32 -6.03 6.31
C MET A 67 3.26 -7.21 6.51
N ASP A 68 4.11 -7.09 7.51
CA ASP A 68 4.79 -8.25 8.08
C ASP A 68 3.77 -8.99 8.97
N MET A 69 3.31 -10.14 8.50
CA MET A 69 2.31 -10.95 9.20
C MET A 69 2.83 -11.52 10.53
N ASP A 70 4.13 -11.78 10.65
CA ASP A 70 4.75 -12.20 11.90
C ASP A 70 4.78 -11.04 12.90
N LYS A 71 5.12 -9.83 12.44
CA LYS A 71 5.05 -8.60 13.24
C LYS A 71 3.63 -8.29 13.68
N LEU A 72 2.66 -8.33 12.77
CA LEU A 72 1.24 -8.15 13.09
C LEU A 72 0.78 -9.17 14.14
N THR A 73 1.16 -10.44 13.97
CA THR A 73 0.75 -11.50 14.89
C THR A 73 1.38 -11.31 16.27
N ARG A 74 2.67 -11.03 16.34
CA ARG A 74 3.41 -10.90 17.60
C ARG A 74 3.05 -9.60 18.35
N ASP A 75 2.97 -8.48 17.65
CA ASP A 75 2.89 -7.15 18.27
C ASP A 75 1.44 -6.65 18.42
N VAL A 76 0.49 -7.24 17.68
CA VAL A 76 -0.92 -6.82 17.69
C VAL A 76 -1.85 -7.98 18.07
N LEU A 77 -1.86 -9.08 17.31
CA LEU A 77 -2.85 -10.15 17.53
C LEU A 77 -2.63 -10.91 18.84
N THR A 78 -1.39 -11.31 19.14
CA THR A 78 -1.05 -12.04 20.37
C THR A 78 -1.46 -11.27 21.62
N PRO A 79 -1.08 -9.99 21.80
CA PRO A 79 -1.44 -9.26 23.00
C PRO A 79 -2.95 -8.97 23.06
N ILE A 80 -3.64 -8.73 21.93
CA ILE A 80 -5.12 -8.61 21.91
C ILE A 80 -5.80 -9.92 22.30
N MET A 81 -5.29 -11.07 21.87
CA MET A 81 -5.85 -12.38 22.21
C MET A 81 -5.55 -12.83 23.64
N GLN A 82 -4.46 -12.32 24.24
CA GLN A 82 -4.08 -12.59 25.62
C GLN A 82 -4.78 -11.63 26.60
N ALA A 83 -5.11 -10.42 26.16
CA ALA A 83 -5.90 -9.47 26.93
C ALA A 83 -7.35 -9.97 27.07
N GLY A 84 -7.91 -9.81 28.28
CA GLY A 84 -9.35 -9.98 28.49
C GLY A 84 -10.16 -8.90 27.77
N GLU A 85 -11.47 -9.09 27.59
CA GLU A 85 -12.37 -8.12 26.92
C GLU A 85 -12.27 -6.72 27.55
N ASP A 86 -12.10 -6.64 28.88
CA ASP A 86 -11.93 -5.40 29.64
C ASP A 86 -10.51 -4.79 29.54
N GLU A 87 -9.49 -5.58 29.18
CA GLU A 87 -8.09 -5.13 29.10
C GLU A 87 -7.70 -4.65 27.69
N VAL A 88 -8.54 -4.93 26.68
CA VAL A 88 -8.32 -4.49 25.30
C VAL A 88 -8.27 -2.97 25.21
N SER A 89 -9.12 -2.25 25.96
CA SER A 89 -9.08 -0.77 25.98
C SER A 89 -7.72 -0.25 26.46
N ASP A 90 -7.21 -0.81 27.56
CA ASP A 90 -5.94 -0.39 28.16
C ASP A 90 -4.76 -0.72 27.26
N LEU A 91 -4.84 -1.84 26.54
CA LEU A 91 -3.87 -2.22 25.52
C LEU A 91 -3.86 -1.21 24.35
N LEU A 92 -5.02 -0.78 23.89
CA LEU A 92 -5.15 0.20 22.80
C LEU A 92 -4.75 1.63 23.21
N GLU A 93 -4.59 1.90 24.49
CA GLU A 93 -4.03 3.17 25.00
C GLU A 93 -2.49 3.19 25.04
N GLN A 94 -1.84 2.06 24.75
CA GLN A 94 -0.38 1.99 24.66
C GLN A 94 0.16 2.84 23.51
N SER A 95 1.39 3.34 23.65
CA SER A 95 2.03 4.26 22.69
C SER A 95 2.19 3.72 21.26
N GLN A 96 2.14 2.41 21.08
CA GLN A 96 2.19 1.77 19.76
C GLN A 96 0.90 1.97 18.96
N PHE A 97 -0.21 2.28 19.62
CA PHE A 97 -1.50 2.54 19.00
C PHE A 97 -1.79 4.03 18.99
N SER A 98 -2.08 4.56 17.81
CA SER A 98 -2.46 5.96 17.63
C SER A 98 -3.96 6.08 17.39
N LYS A 99 -4.69 6.53 18.41
CA LYS A 99 -6.12 6.84 18.28
C LYS A 99 -6.33 7.97 17.27
N ASN A 100 -7.25 7.78 16.35
CA ASN A 100 -7.63 8.76 15.34
C ASN A 100 -9.15 8.85 15.24
N GLU A 101 -9.66 10.08 15.20
CA GLU A 101 -11.10 10.39 15.08
C GLU A 101 -11.48 10.92 13.68
N ASP A 102 -10.51 10.93 12.78
CA ASP A 102 -10.67 11.38 11.40
C ASP A 102 -10.57 10.20 10.42
N SER A 103 -11.63 9.97 9.66
CA SER A 103 -11.70 8.94 8.62
C SER A 103 -10.56 9.03 7.60
N LYS A 104 -10.20 10.23 7.15
CA LYS A 104 -9.12 10.42 6.16
C LYS A 104 -7.77 10.02 6.74
N GLN A 105 -7.50 10.29 8.01
CA GLN A 105 -6.27 9.86 8.67
C GLN A 105 -6.20 8.33 8.77
N ILE A 106 -7.31 7.65 9.05
CA ILE A 106 -7.37 6.19 9.04
C ILE A 106 -7.06 5.64 7.64
N ILE A 107 -7.75 6.15 6.62
CA ILE A 107 -7.56 5.72 5.22
C ILE A 107 -6.11 5.93 4.79
N LYS A 108 -5.54 7.12 5.04
CA LYS A 108 -4.14 7.42 4.75
C LYS A 108 -3.18 6.51 5.52
N GLY A 109 -3.49 6.19 6.77
CA GLY A 109 -2.72 5.27 7.60
C GLY A 109 -2.66 3.87 6.98
N ILE A 110 -3.81 3.34 6.59
CA ILE A 110 -3.91 2.03 5.92
C ILE A 110 -3.10 2.03 4.61
N LEU A 111 -3.27 3.07 3.77
CA LEU A 111 -2.51 3.25 2.52
C LEU A 111 -1.00 3.40 2.74
N SER A 112 -0.57 3.83 3.93
CA SER A 112 0.84 3.98 4.29
C SER A 112 1.47 2.70 4.85
N GLY A 113 0.71 1.60 4.92
CA GLY A 113 1.21 0.35 5.47
C GLY A 113 1.01 0.20 6.98
N ARG A 114 0.03 0.90 7.56
CA ARG A 114 -0.42 0.68 8.95
C ARG A 114 -1.67 -0.19 8.99
N ALA A 115 -1.89 -0.90 10.09
CA ALA A 115 -3.17 -1.58 10.34
C ALA A 115 -4.10 -0.65 11.11
N ALA A 116 -5.38 -0.65 10.73
CA ALA A 116 -6.45 0.03 11.44
C ALA A 116 -7.20 -0.96 12.34
N ILE A 117 -7.44 -0.56 13.57
CA ILE A 117 -8.15 -1.34 14.59
C ILE A 117 -9.35 -0.52 15.04
N PHE A 118 -10.55 -1.08 14.90
CA PHE A 118 -11.80 -0.48 15.35
C PHE A 118 -12.24 -1.17 16.64
N TYR A 119 -12.48 -0.38 17.67
CA TYR A 119 -12.99 -0.84 18.96
C TYR A 119 -14.07 0.13 19.45
N GLY A 120 -15.31 -0.34 19.53
CA GLY A 120 -16.47 0.49 19.86
C GLY A 120 -16.67 1.66 18.87
N GLN A 121 -16.49 2.90 19.35
CA GLN A 121 -16.59 4.12 18.53
C GLN A 121 -15.22 4.73 18.17
N SER A 122 -14.12 4.08 18.54
CA SER A 122 -12.77 4.59 18.34
C SER A 122 -12.02 3.77 17.28
N ALA A 123 -11.18 4.44 16.51
CA ALA A 123 -10.27 3.81 15.56
C ALA A 123 -8.83 4.09 15.97
N TYR A 124 -7.98 3.08 15.84
CA TYR A 124 -6.57 3.11 16.23
C TYR A 124 -5.71 2.66 15.06
N LEU A 125 -4.55 3.28 14.89
CA LEU A 125 -3.56 2.89 13.89
C LEU A 125 -2.34 2.30 14.56
N VAL A 126 -1.80 1.22 13.99
CA VAL A 126 -0.54 0.60 14.44
C VAL A 126 0.39 0.36 13.26
N ASP A 127 1.67 0.66 13.47
CA ASP A 127 2.70 0.48 12.44
C ASP A 127 3.20 -0.96 12.41
N VAL A 128 2.67 -1.72 11.47
CA VAL A 128 3.04 -3.10 11.16
C VAL A 128 3.62 -3.22 9.75
N PHE A 129 4.15 -2.11 9.21
CA PHE A 129 4.75 -2.10 7.90
C PHE A 129 5.89 -3.10 7.83
N GLY A 130 5.83 -3.93 6.80
CA GLY A 130 6.76 -5.00 6.54
C GLY A 130 6.87 -5.17 5.04
N PRO A 131 7.74 -4.38 4.39
CA PRO A 131 7.94 -4.59 2.97
C PRO A 131 8.45 -6.02 2.81
N GLU A 132 7.77 -6.83 2.00
CA GLU A 132 8.39 -8.06 1.55
C GLU A 132 9.73 -7.68 0.94
N SER A 133 10.80 -8.05 1.64
CA SER A 133 12.13 -8.13 1.06
C SER A 133 12.04 -9.23 0.00
N ARG A 134 11.44 -8.90 -1.14
CA ARG A 134 11.89 -9.47 -2.39
C ARG A 134 13.33 -9.00 -2.48
N ALA A 135 14.26 -9.85 -2.02
CA ALA A 135 15.61 -9.79 -2.51
C ALA A 135 15.43 -9.69 -4.02
N VAL A 136 15.76 -8.54 -4.57
CA VAL A 136 15.78 -8.36 -6.01
C VAL A 136 16.92 -9.27 -6.42
N THR A 137 16.63 -10.56 -6.61
CA THR A 137 17.54 -11.43 -7.33
C THR A 137 17.61 -10.76 -8.68
N GLN A 138 18.76 -10.13 -8.90
CA GLN A 138 19.14 -9.47 -10.13
C GLN A 138 18.58 -10.33 -11.26
N SER A 139 17.62 -9.80 -12.02
CA SER A 139 17.06 -10.55 -13.14
C SER A 139 18.23 -11.00 -13.98
N GLU A 140 18.40 -12.31 -14.10
CA GLU A 140 19.41 -12.89 -14.97
C GLU A 140 19.07 -12.45 -16.39
N THR A 141 19.83 -11.44 -16.84
CA THR A 141 20.04 -11.04 -18.22
C THR A 141 18.79 -10.54 -18.96
N GLU A 142 18.60 -9.22 -18.92
CA GLU A 142 18.15 -8.50 -20.12
C GLU A 142 19.14 -8.86 -21.24
N THR A 143 18.81 -9.87 -22.03
CA THR A 143 19.58 -10.18 -23.24
C THR A 143 19.19 -9.10 -24.24
N VAL A 144 19.93 -8.00 -24.21
CA VAL A 144 19.98 -7.05 -25.30
C VAL A 144 20.38 -7.85 -26.54
N ILE A 145 19.40 -8.18 -27.39
CA ILE A 145 19.67 -8.65 -28.75
C ILE A 145 20.06 -7.39 -29.53
N THR A 146 21.27 -6.90 -29.30
CA THR A 146 21.96 -6.09 -30.30
C THR A 146 22.28 -7.05 -31.45
N GLY A 147 21.82 -6.67 -32.64
CA GLY A 147 22.10 -7.38 -33.88
C GLY A 147 23.62 -7.58 -34.09
N PRO A 148 23.98 -8.49 -35.02
CA PRO A 148 25.33 -8.97 -35.19
C PRO A 148 26.24 -7.85 -35.69
N HIS A 149 26.92 -7.12 -34.80
CA HIS A 149 27.90 -6.15 -35.28
C HIS A 149 29.07 -5.73 -34.38
N ASP A 150 29.38 -6.38 -33.24
CA ASP A 150 30.73 -6.22 -32.66
C ASP A 150 31.17 -7.46 -31.87
N ALA A 151 31.85 -8.35 -32.58
CA ALA A 151 32.60 -9.46 -32.01
C ALA A 151 33.99 -8.94 -31.59
N ASP A 152 34.10 -8.40 -30.38
CA ASP A 152 35.38 -7.95 -29.83
C ASP A 152 36.23 -9.12 -29.31
N ARG A 153 37.01 -9.68 -30.24
CA ARG A 153 38.45 -9.97 -30.15
C ARG A 153 39.09 -10.47 -28.84
N ASN A 154 38.45 -11.33 -28.05
CA ASN A 154 39.20 -12.13 -27.06
C ASN A 154 38.90 -13.64 -27.04
N THR A 155 38.09 -14.16 -27.96
CA THR A 155 37.76 -15.59 -28.02
C THR A 155 38.47 -16.39 -29.12
N LEU A 156 39.34 -15.76 -29.92
CA LEU A 156 40.07 -16.44 -31.02
C LEU A 156 41.36 -17.14 -30.57
N LEU A 157 42.03 -16.66 -29.51
CA LEU A 157 43.27 -17.29 -29.03
C LEU A 157 43.00 -18.60 -28.28
N GLN A 158 41.80 -18.80 -27.73
CA GLN A 158 41.46 -20.00 -26.97
C GLN A 158 40.96 -21.17 -27.84
N GLN A 159 40.57 -20.90 -29.09
CA GLN A 159 40.16 -21.94 -30.04
C GLN A 159 41.32 -22.45 -30.92
N ALA A 160 42.35 -21.64 -31.17
CA ALA A 160 43.53 -22.10 -31.92
C ALA A 160 44.42 -23.08 -31.13
N ALA A 161 44.42 -23.00 -29.80
CA ALA A 161 45.24 -23.89 -28.96
C ALA A 161 44.69 -25.33 -28.83
N ARG A 162 43.40 -25.58 -29.13
CA ARG A 162 42.80 -26.93 -29.04
C ARG A 162 42.92 -27.77 -30.30
N HIS A 163 43.50 -27.26 -31.39
CA HIS A 163 43.59 -28.00 -32.66
C HIS A 163 44.99 -28.47 -33.05
N LEU A 164 46.02 -28.12 -32.27
CA LEU A 164 47.40 -28.58 -32.51
C LEU A 164 47.82 -29.79 -31.65
N GLU A 165 47.08 -30.13 -30.59
CA GLU A 165 47.37 -31.31 -29.76
C GLU A 165 46.75 -32.63 -30.28
N SER A 166 45.93 -32.61 -31.35
CA SER A 166 45.31 -33.83 -31.90
C SER A 166 45.90 -34.32 -33.23
N ARG A 167 47.11 -33.89 -33.61
CA ARG A 167 47.80 -34.33 -34.84
C ARG A 167 49.28 -34.73 -34.64
N ALA A 168 49.65 -35.14 -33.43
CA ALA A 168 50.99 -35.70 -33.15
C ALA A 168 50.97 -37.07 -32.43
N GLU A 169 49.82 -37.75 -32.42
CA GLU A 169 49.70 -39.16 -32.07
C GLU A 169 48.88 -39.87 -33.16
N GLU A 170 49.46 -39.96 -34.37
CA GLU A 170 49.35 -41.08 -35.33
C GLU A 170 50.22 -40.81 -36.58
#